data_AF-A0A957N9A1-F1
#
_entry.id   AF-A0A957N9A1-F1
#
_cell.length_a   1.000
_cell.length_b   1.000
_cell.length_c   1.000
_cell.angle_alpha   90.00
_cell.angle_beta   90.00
_cell.angle_gamma   90.00
#
_symmetry.space_group_name_H-M   'P 1'
#
loop_
_entity.id
_entity.type
_entity.pdbx_description
1 polymer ?
#
loop_
_entity_poly.entity_id
_entity_poly.type
_entity_poly.pdbx_seq_one_letter_code
_entity_poly.pdbx_strand_id
1 'polypeptide(L)'
;MHKFVTALASTTLFTLFFTQAVFAQDYTVPIIIGDETYTLTVSIDGDDVVVTSSTDEVEIGEVARVKDDAELATEQDLDERKANAVTIAYDDLFRYNEEHVGETVRYVGKVLEFQERPCLIGCKDNDYILRIAVTEDQYGFWDDPVWVDYIGTDRFL
;
A
#
# COMPACT_ATOMS: atom_id res chain seq x y z
N MET A 1 21.77 57.52 36.10
CA MET A 1 22.43 56.42 35.39
C MET A 1 22.05 55.11 36.07
N HIS A 2 20.97 54.46 35.62
CA HIS A 2 20.50 53.19 36.17
C HIS A 2 20.52 52.13 35.06
N LYS A 3 21.17 51.01 35.36
CA LYS A 3 21.55 49.93 34.45
C LYS A 3 20.34 49.02 34.17
N PHE A 4 20.18 48.63 32.90
CA PHE A 4 19.30 47.55 32.47
C PHE A 4 19.89 46.20 32.89
N VAL A 5 19.07 45.31 33.46
CA VAL A 5 19.36 43.88 33.61
C VAL A 5 18.18 43.12 33.01
N THR A 6 18.47 42.41 31.92
CA THR A 6 17.55 41.54 31.18
C THR A 6 17.53 40.17 31.86
N ALA A 7 16.35 39.67 32.22
CA ALA A 7 16.15 38.29 32.66
C ALA A 7 15.45 37.50 31.55
N LEU A 8 16.17 36.54 30.95
CA LEU A 8 15.62 35.55 30.02
C LEU A 8 14.85 34.49 30.82
N ALA A 9 13.56 34.33 30.54
CA ALA A 9 12.78 33.18 31.02
C ALA A 9 12.99 32.00 30.06
N SER A 10 13.84 31.05 30.46
CA SER A 10 14.02 29.77 29.77
C SER A 10 12.89 28.83 30.20
N THR A 11 11.94 28.57 29.30
CA THR A 11 10.83 27.63 29.55
C THR A 11 11.21 26.30 28.90
N THR A 12 11.60 25.32 29.72
CA THR A 12 11.97 23.98 29.25
C THR A 12 10.71 23.18 28.94
N LEU A 13 10.47 22.94 27.65
CA LEU A 13 9.39 22.09 27.15
C LEU A 13 9.78 20.62 27.33
N PHE A 14 9.11 19.92 28.26
CA PHE A 14 9.31 18.49 28.50
C PHE A 14 8.47 17.72 27.48
N THR A 15 9.07 17.36 26.34
CA THR A 15 8.45 16.47 25.35
C THR A 15 8.50 15.03 25.87
N LEU A 16 7.34 14.53 26.29
CA LEU A 16 7.09 13.10 26.49
C LEU A 16 7.20 12.40 25.13
N PHE A 17 8.34 11.75 24.87
CA PHE A 17 8.45 10.74 23.84
C PHE A 17 7.62 9.53 24.30
N PHE A 18 6.42 9.38 23.77
CA PHE A 18 5.76 8.08 23.71
C PHE A 18 6.43 7.29 22.60
N THR A 19 7.46 6.52 22.93
CA THR A 19 7.91 5.43 22.06
C THR A 19 6.83 4.36 22.08
N GLN A 20 6.05 4.27 21.00
CA GLN A 20 5.20 3.10 20.78
C GLN A 20 6.13 1.92 20.56
N ALA A 21 6.20 1.01 21.53
CA ALA A 21 6.82 -0.28 21.32
C ALA A 21 5.89 -1.08 20.40
N VAL A 22 6.30 -1.23 19.15
CA VAL A 22 5.73 -2.21 18.23
C VAL A 22 6.18 -3.58 18.73
N PHE A 23 5.22 -4.45 19.07
CA PHE A 23 5.51 -5.77 19.63
C PHE A 23 5.84 -6.74 18.49
N ALA A 24 7.13 -6.86 18.15
CA ALA A 24 7.61 -8.01 17.40
C ALA A 24 7.36 -9.28 18.23
N GLN A 25 6.64 -10.24 17.68
CA GLN A 25 6.45 -11.54 18.33
C GLN A 25 7.51 -12.52 17.80
N ASP A 26 8.36 -13.00 18.70
CA ASP A 26 9.39 -13.97 18.38
C ASP A 26 8.91 -15.39 18.71
N TYR A 27 9.01 -16.29 17.73
CA TYR A 27 8.69 -17.70 17.84
C TYR A 27 9.94 -18.53 17.60
N THR A 28 10.22 -19.48 18.50
CA THR A 28 11.34 -20.41 18.34
C THR A 28 10.85 -21.76 17.84
N VAL A 29 11.37 -22.18 16.69
CA VAL A 29 11.03 -23.45 16.06
C VAL A 29 12.27 -24.35 16.06
N PRO A 30 12.28 -25.45 16.85
CA PRO A 30 13.36 -26.42 16.78
C PRO A 30 13.21 -27.26 15.51
N ILE A 31 14.29 -27.36 14.74
CA ILE A 31 14.38 -28.24 13.57
C ILE A 31 15.49 -29.27 13.77
N ILE A 32 15.28 -30.48 13.28
CA ILE A 32 16.23 -31.59 13.41
C ILE A 32 16.75 -31.93 12.01
N ILE A 33 18.05 -31.85 11.80
CA ILE A 33 18.71 -32.22 10.54
C ILE A 33 19.78 -33.25 10.88
N GLY A 34 19.57 -34.50 10.46
CA GLY A 34 20.39 -35.62 10.90
C GLY A 34 20.19 -35.90 12.40
N ASP A 35 21.29 -35.89 13.17
CA ASP A 35 21.29 -36.06 14.63
C ASP A 35 21.42 -34.73 15.39
N GLU A 36 21.46 -33.59 14.69
CA GLU A 36 21.66 -32.26 15.27
C GLU A 36 20.35 -31.47 15.31
N THR A 37 20.20 -30.65 16.36
CA THR A 37 19.03 -29.78 16.56
C THR A 37 19.45 -28.33 16.37
N TYR A 38 18.78 -27.63 15.47
CA TYR A 38 18.96 -26.20 15.20
C TYR A 38 17.73 -25.43 15.65
N THR A 39 17.92 -24.17 16.01
CA THR A 39 16.81 -23.29 16.41
C THR A 39 16.63 -22.21 15.36
N LEU A 40 15.40 -22.13 14.82
CA LEU A 40 14.97 -21.00 14.01
C LEU A 40 14.21 -20.02 14.89
N THR A 41 14.49 -18.74 14.76
CA THR A 41 13.71 -17.67 15.36
C THR A 41 12.92 -16.98 14.25
N VAL A 42 11.61 -17.06 14.33
CA VAL A 42 10.66 -16.38 13.45
C VAL A 42 10.15 -15.14 14.18
N SER A 43 10.52 -13.97 13.70
CA SER A 43 10.04 -12.69 14.21
C SER A 43 8.94 -12.17 13.29
N ILE A 44 7.76 -11.91 13.84
CA ILE A 44 6.61 -11.37 13.12
C ILE A 44 6.38 -9.93 13.58
N ASP A 45 6.45 -8.99 12.63
CA ASP A 45 6.11 -7.59 12.82
C ASP A 45 5.09 -7.14 11.77
N GLY A 46 3.80 -7.18 12.13
CA GLY A 46 2.71 -6.89 11.19
C GLY A 46 2.67 -7.89 10.03
N ASP A 47 2.93 -7.39 8.81
CA ASP A 47 3.00 -8.20 7.59
C ASP A 47 4.43 -8.72 7.30
N ASP A 48 5.45 -8.21 7.99
CA ASP A 48 6.84 -8.62 7.81
C ASP A 48 7.16 -9.86 8.66
N VAL A 49 7.73 -10.86 8.00
CA VAL A 49 8.20 -12.10 8.62
C VAL A 49 9.69 -12.26 8.37
N VAL A 50 10.47 -12.24 9.46
CA VAL A 50 11.92 -12.46 9.41
C VAL A 50 12.22 -13.79 10.08
N VAL A 51 12.90 -14.68 9.36
CA VAL A 51 13.37 -15.95 9.92
C VAL A 51 14.88 -15.89 10.02
N THR A 52 15.40 -16.19 11.21
CA THR A 52 16.84 -16.24 11.48
C THR A 52 17.20 -17.60 12.05
N SER A 53 18.39 -18.09 11.73
CA SER A 53 18.95 -19.31 12.31
C SER A 53 19.88 -18.97 13.45
N SER A 54 19.96 -19.85 14.46
CA SER A 54 21.01 -19.79 15.49
C SER A 54 22.41 -20.09 14.95
N THR A 55 22.54 -20.61 13.73
CA THR A 55 23.81 -20.99 13.10
C THR A 55 23.90 -20.50 11.65
N ASP A 56 25.11 -20.21 11.19
CA ASP A 56 25.40 -19.81 9.80
C ASP A 56 25.36 -21.00 8.81
N GLU A 57 25.18 -22.22 9.30
CA GLU A 57 25.16 -23.45 8.50
C GLU A 57 23.79 -23.73 7.86
N VAL A 58 22.75 -23.01 8.30
CA VAL A 58 21.38 -23.16 7.80
C VAL A 58 21.06 -22.00 6.87
N GLU A 59 20.99 -22.27 5.57
CA GLU A 59 20.50 -21.30 4.59
C GLU A 59 18.97 -21.26 4.59
N ILE A 60 18.42 -20.07 4.86
CA ILE A 60 16.99 -19.82 4.83
C ILE A 60 16.63 -19.27 3.45
N GLY A 61 15.69 -19.93 2.77
CA GLY A 61 15.17 -19.48 1.48
C GLY A 61 14.27 -18.25 1.58
N GLU A 62 13.70 -17.83 0.46
CA GLU A 62 12.74 -16.74 0.42
C GLU A 62 11.51 -17.06 1.31
N VAL A 63 11.22 -16.18 2.25
CA VAL A 63 10.07 -16.30 3.15
C VAL A 63 8.92 -15.55 2.51
N ALA A 64 7.84 -16.28 2.20
CA ALA A 64 6.62 -15.70 1.67
C ALA A 64 5.45 -16.03 2.59
N ARG A 65 4.59 -15.03 2.83
CA ARG A 65 3.31 -15.26 3.48
C ARG A 65 2.42 -16.10 2.56
N VAL A 66 1.81 -17.13 3.13
CA VAL A 66 0.70 -17.82 2.46
C VAL A 66 -0.50 -16.88 2.53
N LYS A 67 -0.91 -16.37 1.37
CA LYS A 67 -2.16 -15.60 1.23
C LYS A 67 -3.33 -16.48 1.65
N ASP A 68 -4.33 -15.90 2.29
CA ASP A 68 -5.52 -16.66 2.66
C ASP A 68 -6.42 -16.93 1.44
N ASP A 69 -7.34 -17.88 1.58
CA ASP A 69 -8.23 -18.28 0.49
C ASP A 69 -9.14 -17.13 0.00
N ALA A 70 -9.43 -16.14 0.85
CA ALA A 70 -10.27 -15.00 0.50
C ALA A 70 -9.50 -13.93 -0.29
N GLU A 71 -8.25 -13.66 0.08
CA GLU A 71 -7.31 -12.81 -0.63
C GLU A 71 -7.01 -13.39 -2.02
N LEU A 72 -6.74 -14.71 -2.08
CA LEU A 72 -6.52 -15.41 -3.34
C LEU A 72 -7.75 -15.39 -4.26
N ALA A 73 -8.95 -15.60 -3.70
CA ALA A 73 -10.19 -15.53 -4.48
C ALA A 73 -10.45 -14.11 -5.01
N THR A 74 -10.11 -13.07 -4.22
CA THR A 74 -10.23 -11.67 -4.64
C THR A 74 -9.24 -11.36 -5.76
N GLU A 75 -7.99 -11.79 -5.66
CA GLU A 75 -7.00 -11.61 -6.72
C GLU A 75 -7.39 -12.34 -8.01
N GLN A 76 -7.92 -13.57 -7.91
CA GLN A 76 -8.41 -14.32 -9.07
C GLN A 76 -9.59 -13.62 -9.75
N ASP A 77 -10.57 -13.11 -8.98
CA ASP A 77 -11.68 -12.31 -9.52
C ASP A 77 -11.18 -11.05 -10.23
N LEU A 78 -10.19 -10.36 -9.64
CA LEU A 78 -9.59 -9.18 -10.25
C LEU A 78 -8.87 -9.50 -11.56
N ASP A 79 -8.08 -10.57 -11.59
CA ASP A 79 -7.37 -11.01 -12.79
C ASP A 79 -8.36 -11.45 -13.89
N GLU A 80 -9.44 -12.14 -13.54
CA GLU A 80 -10.51 -12.51 -14.46
C GLU A 80 -11.22 -11.27 -15.03
N ARG A 81 -11.50 -10.27 -14.20
CA ARG A 81 -12.11 -9.01 -14.65
C ARG A 81 -11.18 -8.21 -15.56
N LYS A 82 -9.87 -8.19 -15.27
CA LYS A 82 -8.85 -7.55 -16.12
C LYS A 82 -8.69 -8.29 -17.45
N ALA A 83 -8.76 -9.63 -17.44
CA ALA A 83 -8.66 -10.45 -18.64
C ALA A 83 -9.88 -10.32 -19.56
N ASN A 84 -11.08 -10.16 -18.99
CA ASN A 84 -12.33 -9.99 -19.73
C ASN A 84 -12.64 -8.53 -20.09
N ALA A 85 -11.76 -7.58 -19.76
CA ALA A 85 -11.98 -6.17 -20.04
C ALA A 85 -11.94 -5.88 -21.54
N VAL A 86 -12.95 -5.16 -22.03
CA VAL A 86 -13.07 -4.76 -23.43
C VAL A 86 -12.29 -3.47 -23.66
N THR A 87 -11.67 -3.35 -24.84
CA THR A 87 -11.02 -2.11 -25.27
C THR A 87 -12.02 -1.25 -26.03
N ILE A 88 -12.40 -0.11 -25.45
CA ILE A 88 -13.29 0.88 -26.05
C ILE A 88 -12.56 2.21 -26.09
N ALA A 89 -12.63 2.94 -27.19
CA ALA A 89 -12.01 4.27 -27.27
C ALA A 89 -12.67 5.21 -26.25
N TYR A 90 -11.88 5.99 -25.52
CA TYR A 90 -12.43 6.87 -24.48
C TYR A 90 -13.45 7.87 -25.05
N ASP A 91 -13.20 8.41 -26.24
CA ASP A 91 -14.14 9.28 -26.97
C ASP A 91 -15.51 8.62 -27.20
N ASP A 92 -15.52 7.32 -27.48
CA ASP A 92 -16.73 6.55 -27.77
C ASP A 92 -17.50 6.29 -26.47
N LEU A 93 -16.78 5.81 -25.44
CA LEU A 93 -17.33 5.59 -24.11
C LEU A 93 -17.91 6.88 -23.51
N PHE A 94 -17.24 8.02 -23.70
CA PHE A 94 -17.68 9.31 -23.17
C PHE A 94 -18.95 9.81 -23.86
N ARG A 95 -19.12 9.50 -25.15
CA ARG A 95 -20.26 9.97 -25.96
C ARG A 95 -21.47 9.05 -25.90
N TYR A 96 -21.25 7.74 -25.76
CA TYR A 96 -22.28 6.70 -25.84
C TYR A 96 -22.22 5.79 -24.60
N ASN A 97 -22.08 6.38 -23.41
CA ASN A 97 -21.92 5.62 -22.18
C ASN A 97 -23.11 4.69 -21.89
N GLU A 98 -24.30 5.04 -22.39
CA GLU A 98 -25.52 4.25 -22.28
C GLU A 98 -25.47 2.92 -23.04
N GLU A 99 -24.63 2.82 -24.08
CA GLU A 99 -24.47 1.62 -24.89
C GLU A 99 -23.51 0.60 -24.26
N HIS A 100 -22.68 1.05 -23.31
CA HIS A 100 -21.62 0.26 -22.67
C HIS A 100 -21.91 -0.10 -21.20
N VAL A 101 -23.17 -0.01 -20.78
CA VAL A 101 -23.56 -0.29 -19.39
C VAL A 101 -23.32 -1.77 -19.05
N GLY A 102 -22.51 -2.01 -18.01
CA GLY A 102 -22.17 -3.34 -17.53
C GLY A 102 -20.93 -3.94 -18.19
N GLU A 103 -20.34 -3.26 -19.18
CA GLU A 103 -19.06 -3.65 -19.74
C GLU A 103 -17.92 -3.22 -18.82
N THR A 104 -16.93 -4.08 -18.64
CA THR A 104 -15.68 -3.73 -17.94
C THR A 104 -14.69 -3.26 -18.98
N VAL A 105 -14.17 -2.03 -18.81
CA VAL A 105 -13.20 -1.42 -19.71
C VAL A 105 -11.89 -1.18 -18.99
N ARG A 106 -10.78 -1.28 -19.73
CA ARG A 106 -9.43 -1.02 -19.21
C ARG A 106 -8.79 0.12 -19.97
N TYR A 107 -8.30 1.11 -19.22
CA TYR A 107 -7.50 2.21 -19.75
C TYR A 107 -6.12 2.21 -19.11
N VAL A 108 -5.10 2.55 -19.91
CA VAL A 108 -3.77 2.86 -19.41
C VAL A 108 -3.64 4.37 -19.48
N GLY A 109 -3.29 4.99 -18.36
CA GLY A 109 -3.27 6.44 -18.24
C GLY A 109 -2.13 6.95 -17.37
N LYS A 110 -1.85 8.24 -17.52
CA LYS A 110 -0.87 8.96 -16.71
C LYS A 110 -1.56 9.70 -15.58
N VAL A 111 -1.15 9.43 -14.34
CA VAL A 111 -1.59 10.20 -13.17
C VAL A 111 -1.06 11.64 -13.29
N LEU A 112 -1.99 12.59 -13.36
CA LEU A 112 -1.70 14.02 -13.40
C LEU A 112 -1.72 14.64 -12.00
N GLU A 113 -2.65 14.19 -11.16
CA GLU A 113 -2.85 14.73 -9.81
C GLU A 113 -3.28 13.62 -8.85
N PHE A 114 -2.79 13.72 -7.62
CA PHE A 114 -3.10 12.84 -6.50
C PHE A 114 -3.55 13.71 -5.33
N GLN A 115 -4.76 13.47 -4.83
CA GLN A 115 -5.29 14.16 -3.67
C GLN A 115 -5.74 13.15 -2.62
N GLU A 116 -5.05 13.11 -1.49
CA GLU A 116 -5.49 12.38 -0.32
C GLU A 116 -6.66 13.12 0.32
N ARG A 117 -7.73 12.39 0.65
CA ARG A 117 -8.82 12.92 1.45
C ARG A 117 -8.53 12.57 2.91
N PRO A 118 -8.17 13.56 3.75
CA PRO A 118 -7.87 13.29 5.15
C PRO A 118 -9.14 12.80 5.86
N CYS A 119 -9.12 11.56 6.34
CA CYS A 119 -10.18 11.09 7.23
C CYS A 119 -9.96 11.68 8.62
N LEU A 120 -10.98 12.39 9.12
CA LEU A 120 -10.86 13.16 10.36
C LEU A 120 -10.96 12.30 11.62
N ILE A 121 -11.71 11.18 11.64
CA ILE A 121 -11.81 10.24 12.78
C ILE A 121 -12.28 8.85 12.31
N GLY A 122 -11.52 7.79 12.63
CA GLY A 122 -12.01 6.40 12.65
C GLY A 122 -12.05 5.65 11.32
N CYS A 123 -11.52 6.18 10.22
CA CYS A 123 -11.33 5.39 9.00
C CYS A 123 -10.10 4.49 9.14
N LYS A 124 -10.24 3.22 8.75
CA LYS A 124 -9.10 2.29 8.63
C LYS A 124 -8.28 2.54 7.36
N ASP A 125 -8.88 3.19 6.36
CA ASP A 125 -8.31 3.36 5.03
C ASP A 125 -8.37 4.82 4.59
N ASN A 126 -7.43 5.24 3.73
CA ASN A 126 -7.37 6.57 3.16
C ASN A 126 -8.07 6.58 1.81
N ASP A 127 -9.12 7.40 1.68
CA ASP A 127 -9.71 7.70 0.38
C ASP A 127 -8.80 8.65 -0.39
N TYR A 128 -8.65 8.44 -1.69
CA TYR A 128 -7.88 9.33 -2.54
C TYR A 128 -8.55 9.53 -3.89
N ILE A 129 -8.43 10.75 -4.40
CA ILE A 129 -8.92 11.13 -5.71
C ILE A 129 -7.72 11.20 -6.65
N LEU A 130 -7.80 10.47 -7.76
CA LEU A 130 -6.84 10.53 -8.85
C LEU A 130 -7.42 11.32 -10.02
N ARG A 131 -6.59 12.17 -10.61
CA ARG A 131 -6.83 12.70 -11.94
C ARG A 131 -5.89 12.02 -12.92
N ILE A 132 -6.45 11.29 -13.88
CA ILE A 132 -5.70 10.44 -14.80
C ILE A 132 -6.02 10.85 -16.23
N ALA A 133 -5.01 11.15 -17.04
CA ALA A 133 -5.18 11.30 -18.49
C ALA A 133 -5.09 9.93 -19.15
N VAL A 134 -6.11 9.56 -19.92
CA VAL A 134 -6.29 8.18 -20.44
C VAL A 134 -5.96 8.03 -21.92
N THR A 135 -5.74 9.13 -22.63
CA THR A 135 -5.43 9.12 -24.07
C THR A 135 -4.00 9.61 -24.28
N GLU A 136 -3.16 8.80 -24.91
CA GLU A 136 -1.83 9.21 -25.38
C GLU A 136 -1.89 9.59 -26.86
N ASP A 137 -1.41 10.78 -27.20
CA ASP A 137 -1.30 11.23 -28.58
C ASP A 137 -0.05 10.68 -29.28
N GLN A 138 0.02 10.85 -30.60
CA GLN A 138 1.16 10.40 -31.41
C GLN A 138 2.51 11.07 -31.07
N TYR A 139 2.50 12.10 -30.23
CA TYR A 139 3.67 12.86 -29.79
C TYR A 139 4.01 12.60 -28.30
N GLY A 140 3.30 11.67 -27.64
CA GLY A 140 3.51 11.31 -26.24
C GLY A 140 2.91 12.30 -25.24
N PHE A 141 2.03 13.22 -25.69
CA PHE A 141 1.22 14.03 -24.80
C PHE A 141 -0.01 13.23 -24.34
N TRP A 142 -0.41 13.48 -23.09
CA TRP A 142 -1.53 12.81 -22.48
C TRP A 142 -2.70 13.79 -22.38
N ASP A 143 -3.85 13.40 -22.91
CA ASP A 143 -5.08 14.18 -22.93
C ASP A 143 -6.24 13.40 -22.28
N ASP A 144 -7.41 14.03 -22.21
CA ASP A 144 -8.63 13.48 -21.62
C ASP A 144 -8.50 13.15 -20.13
N PRO A 145 -8.40 14.17 -19.27
CA PRO A 145 -8.29 13.96 -17.83
C PRO A 145 -9.63 13.49 -17.23
N VAL A 146 -9.61 12.30 -16.65
CA VAL A 146 -10.71 11.70 -15.90
C VAL A 146 -10.44 11.82 -14.40
N TRP A 147 -11.50 12.02 -13.63
CA TRP A 147 -11.46 11.97 -12.16
C TRP A 147 -11.93 10.58 -11.70
N VAL A 148 -11.10 9.91 -10.91
CA VAL A 148 -11.40 8.60 -10.34
C VAL A 148 -11.32 8.71 -8.82
N ASP A 149 -12.44 8.42 -8.16
CA ASP A 149 -12.55 8.39 -6.70
C ASP A 149 -12.29 6.96 -6.24
N TYR A 150 -11.20 6.76 -5.49
CA TYR A 150 -10.86 5.47 -4.89
C TYR A 150 -11.22 5.52 -3.41
N ILE A 151 -12.09 4.60 -3.02
CA ILE A 151 -12.55 4.43 -1.64
C ILE A 151 -11.85 3.20 -1.08
N GLY A 152 -11.16 3.34 0.05
CA GLY A 152 -10.54 2.21 0.75
C GLY A 152 -9.26 1.63 0.12
N THR A 153 -9.08 0.30 0.24
CA THR A 153 -7.87 -0.43 -0.18
C THR A 153 -7.83 -0.81 -1.66
N ASP A 154 -8.81 -0.40 -2.47
CA ASP A 154 -8.88 -0.73 -3.90
C ASP A 154 -7.75 -0.04 -4.65
N ARG A 155 -6.60 -0.72 -4.74
CA ARG A 155 -5.41 -0.25 -5.45
C ARG A 155 -5.51 -0.70 -6.91
N PHE A 156 -5.58 0.29 -7.80
CA PHE A 156 -5.29 0.20 -9.24
C PHE A 156 -5.77 -1.09 -9.94
N LEU A 157 -7.00 -1.06 -10.46
CA LEU A 157 -7.49 -2.02 -11.46
C LEU A 157 -6.69 -1.93 -12.76
#